data_AF-A0A1S8CAC4-F1
#
_entry.id   AF-A0A1S8CAC4-F1
#
_cell.length_a   1.000
_cell.length_b   1.000
_cell.length_c   1.000
_cell.angle_alpha   90.00
_cell.angle_beta   90.00
_cell.angle_gamma   90.00
#
_symmetry.space_group_name_H-M   'P 1'
#
loop_
_entity.id
_entity.type
_entity.pdbx_description
1 polymer ?
#
loop_
_entity_poly.entity_id
_entity_poly.type
_entity_poly.pdbx_seq_one_letter_code
_entity_poly.pdbx_strand_id
1 'polypeptide(L)'
;MNDWPFADSPRTRVYTTQPVLDGAPVQDVFHDQDGDWQVHCGTTMAVEDARVVHLGQLVQVVPELVSLADLPPGWGAHRGTGPGDEEWHRRPTTLRARVRACCAATEPGARIAVGTTVAAWVR
;
A
#
# COMPACT_ATOMS: atom_id res chain seq x y z
N MET A 1 25.13 1.13 14.50
CA MET A 1 24.24 2.27 14.79
C MET A 1 22.97 2.02 14.02
N ASN A 2 21.81 2.19 14.65
CA ASN A 2 20.47 1.88 14.10
C ASN A 2 20.22 2.66 12.78
N ASP A 3 20.50 2.06 11.63
CA ASP A 3 20.07 2.57 10.33
C ASP A 3 18.64 2.10 10.06
N TRP A 4 17.72 2.45 10.97
CA TRP A 4 16.32 2.08 10.87
C TRP A 4 15.57 3.24 10.18
N PRO A 5 15.06 3.06 8.94
CA PRO A 5 14.57 4.16 8.12
C PRO A 5 13.12 4.54 8.41
N PHE A 6 12.38 3.70 9.14
CA PHE A 6 10.96 3.95 9.43
C PHE A 6 10.81 4.86 10.65
N ALA A 7 9.80 5.72 10.62
CA ALA A 7 9.36 6.46 11.80
C ALA A 7 8.77 5.52 12.87
N ASP A 8 8.15 4.42 12.42
CA ASP A 8 7.55 3.39 13.26
C ASP A 8 8.61 2.53 13.95
N SER A 9 8.30 1.98 15.12
CA SER A 9 9.21 1.07 15.83
C SER A 9 9.48 -0.20 15.01
N PRO A 10 10.68 -0.80 15.09
CA PRO A 10 10.92 -2.13 14.53
C PRO A 10 9.97 -3.20 15.11
N ARG A 11 9.34 -2.95 16.26
CA ARG A 11 8.34 -3.83 16.89
C ARG A 11 6.90 -3.54 16.48
N THR A 12 6.65 -2.54 15.62
CA THR A 12 5.32 -2.26 15.06
C THR A 12 4.76 -3.52 14.41
N ARG A 13 3.46 -3.77 14.59
CA ARG A 13 2.80 -4.97 14.09
C ARG A 13 2.58 -4.84 12.60
N VAL A 14 2.84 -5.93 11.90
CA VAL A 14 2.54 -6.08 10.49
C VAL A 14 1.70 -7.33 10.27
N TYR A 15 0.57 -7.16 9.61
CA TYR A 15 -0.24 -8.26 9.10
C TYR A 15 0.30 -8.66 7.73
N THR A 16 0.65 -9.92 7.56
CA THR A 16 1.23 -10.44 6.32
C THR A 16 0.71 -11.85 6.05
N THR A 17 1.13 -12.46 4.95
CA THR A 17 0.81 -13.85 4.62
C THR A 17 2.06 -14.73 4.62
N GLN A 18 1.89 -16.03 4.90
CA GLN A 18 2.98 -17.00 4.88
C GLN A 18 3.79 -16.97 3.58
N PRO A 19 3.19 -16.88 2.37
CA PRO A 19 3.98 -16.80 1.15
C PRO A 19 4.90 -15.57 1.07
N VAL A 20 4.50 -14.42 1.62
CA VAL A 20 5.39 -13.23 1.69
C VAL A 20 6.62 -13.56 2.54
N LEU A 21 6.44 -14.27 3.66
CA LEU A 21 7.55 -14.70 4.51
C LEU A 21 8.45 -15.75 3.81
N ASP A 22 7.87 -16.55 2.91
CA ASP A 22 8.58 -17.54 2.11
C ASP A 22 9.25 -16.93 0.86
N GLY A 23 9.14 -15.61 0.65
CA GLY A 23 9.80 -14.88 -0.44
C GLY A 23 8.94 -14.61 -1.67
N ALA A 24 7.62 -14.76 -1.59
CA ALA A 24 6.71 -14.34 -2.66
C ALA A 24 6.78 -12.82 -2.86
N PRO A 25 6.65 -12.34 -4.12
CA PRO A 25 6.74 -10.92 -4.42
C PRO A 25 5.60 -10.15 -3.75
N VAL A 26 5.94 -9.07 -3.04
CA VAL A 26 4.93 -8.17 -2.46
C VAL A 26 4.28 -7.36 -3.57
N GLN A 27 2.95 -7.19 -3.51
CA GLN A 27 2.19 -6.38 -4.46
C GLN A 27 1.49 -5.23 -3.79
N ASP A 28 0.96 -5.45 -2.58
CA ASP A 28 0.18 -4.46 -1.85
C ASP A 28 0.78 -4.23 -0.46
N VAL A 29 0.94 -2.96 -0.12
CA VAL A 29 1.38 -2.50 1.20
C VAL A 29 0.41 -1.44 1.68
N PHE A 30 -0.03 -1.53 2.93
CA PHE A 30 -0.91 -0.56 3.55
C PHE A 30 -0.34 -0.13 4.90
N HIS A 31 -0.30 1.19 5.12
CA HIS A 31 -0.08 1.78 6.43
C HIS A 31 -1.44 2.24 6.93
N ASP A 32 -2.00 1.53 7.91
CA ASP A 32 -3.30 1.87 8.48
C ASP A 32 -3.26 3.20 9.24
N GLN A 33 -4.42 3.81 9.50
CA GLN A 33 -4.49 5.04 10.27
C GLN A 33 -4.06 4.84 11.73
N ASP A 34 -4.26 3.63 12.26
CA ASP A 34 -3.90 3.26 13.63
C ASP A 34 -2.39 2.94 13.78
N GLY A 35 -1.62 3.01 12.69
CA GLY A 35 -0.16 2.79 12.69
C GLY A 35 0.27 1.33 12.52
N ASP A 36 -0.68 0.41 12.32
CA ASP A 36 -0.39 -0.98 11.94
C ASP A 36 -0.12 -1.06 10.43
N TRP A 37 0.75 -1.99 10.02
CA TRP A 37 1.07 -2.22 8.62
C TRP A 37 0.42 -3.50 8.10
N GLN A 38 0.13 -3.57 6.80
CA GLN A 38 -0.40 -4.76 6.12
C GLN A 38 0.36 -4.98 4.80
N VAL A 39 0.78 -6.20 4.53
CA VAL A 39 1.62 -6.54 3.37
C VAL A 39 1.11 -7.83 2.71
N HIS A 40 0.89 -7.82 1.40
CA HIS A 40 0.32 -8.94 0.67
C HIS A 40 1.04 -9.20 -0.65
N CYS A 41 1.09 -10.48 -1.05
CA CYS A 41 1.70 -10.95 -2.30
C CYS A 41 0.75 -11.04 -3.50
N GLY A 42 -0.51 -10.59 -3.35
CA GLY A 42 -1.55 -10.60 -4.40
C GLY A 42 -2.05 -11.98 -4.86
N THR A 43 -1.48 -13.08 -4.37
CA THR A 43 -1.82 -14.46 -4.80
C THR A 43 -2.78 -15.19 -3.87
N THR A 44 -2.69 -14.98 -2.55
CA THR A 44 -3.58 -15.61 -1.55
C THR A 44 -4.03 -14.59 -0.50
N MET A 45 -5.30 -14.67 -0.12
CA MET A 45 -5.89 -13.98 1.02
C MET A 45 -6.51 -14.99 2.02
N ALA A 46 -6.06 -16.24 1.97
CA ALA A 46 -6.53 -17.29 2.85
C ALA A 46 -6.19 -16.94 4.31
N VAL A 47 -7.17 -17.11 5.21
CA VAL A 47 -7.00 -16.77 6.63
C VAL A 47 -5.95 -17.66 7.29
N GLU A 48 -5.81 -18.89 6.80
CA GLU A 48 -4.84 -19.87 7.27
C GLU A 48 -3.39 -19.44 7.01
N ASP A 49 -3.18 -18.61 6.00
CA ASP A 49 -1.88 -18.03 5.65
C ASP A 49 -1.61 -16.73 6.39
N ALA A 50 -2.59 -16.15 7.09
CA ALA A 50 -2.40 -14.89 7.81
C ALA A 50 -1.36 -15.04 8.93
N ARG A 51 -0.43 -14.09 9.00
CA ARG A 51 0.64 -14.02 10.00
C ARG A 51 0.72 -12.60 10.55
N VAL A 52 1.11 -12.48 11.82
CA VAL A 52 1.45 -11.21 12.45
C VAL A 52 2.92 -11.27 12.83
N VAL A 53 3.70 -10.32 12.32
CA VAL A 53 5.14 -10.21 12.57
C VAL A 53 5.49 -8.79 12.99
N HIS A 54 6.73 -8.61 13.46
CA HIS A 54 7.26 -7.27 13.68
C HIS A 54 7.80 -6.68 12.37
N LEU A 55 7.63 -5.36 12.18
CA LEU A 55 8.07 -4.64 10.99
C LEU A 55 9.56 -4.84 10.71
N GLY A 56 10.39 -4.83 11.76
CA GLY A 56 11.81 -5.12 11.64
C GLY A 56 12.13 -6.52 11.14
N GLN A 57 11.33 -7.53 11.49
CA GLN A 57 11.49 -8.88 10.95
C GLN A 57 11.07 -8.93 9.49
N LEU A 58 9.96 -8.27 9.13
CA LEU A 58 9.49 -8.28 7.75
C LEU A 58 10.44 -7.57 6.81
N VAL A 59 11.03 -6.44 7.22
CA VAL A 59 12.03 -5.70 6.43
C VAL A 59 13.30 -6.52 6.17
N GLN A 60 13.67 -7.44 7.06
CA GLN A 60 14.78 -8.37 6.81
C GLN A 60 14.47 -9.40 5.72
N VAL A 61 13.21 -9.84 5.64
CA VAL A 61 12.74 -10.79 4.62
C VAL A 61 12.46 -10.08 3.30
N VAL A 62 11.93 -8.86 3.38
CA VAL A 62 11.48 -8.05 2.24
C VAL A 62 12.13 -6.66 2.28
N PRO A 63 13.41 -6.54 1.85
CA PRO A 63 14.17 -5.29 1.95
C PRO A 63 13.58 -4.13 1.13
N GLU A 64 12.82 -4.42 0.08
CA GLU A 64 12.18 -3.42 -0.77
C GLU A 64 11.18 -2.51 -0.03
N LEU A 65 10.67 -2.96 1.12
CA LEU A 65 9.81 -2.16 1.99
C LEU A 65 10.50 -0.90 2.51
N VAL A 66 11.84 -0.87 2.54
CA VAL A 66 12.62 0.32 2.92
C VAL A 66 12.28 1.53 2.02
N SER A 67 11.97 1.29 0.75
CA SER A 67 11.56 2.35 -0.19
C SER A 67 10.20 2.99 0.17
N LEU A 68 9.42 2.33 1.04
CA LEU A 68 8.14 2.79 1.55
C LEU A 68 8.23 3.26 3.01
N ALA A 69 9.43 3.45 3.57
CA ALA A 69 9.60 3.87 4.96
C ALA A 69 8.99 5.25 5.27
N ASP A 70 8.77 6.08 4.25
CA ASP A 70 8.11 7.38 4.30
C ASP A 70 6.60 7.32 4.02
N LEU A 71 6.02 6.12 3.85
CA LEU A 71 4.59 5.95 3.55
C LEU A 71 3.77 6.40 4.77
N PRO A 72 2.93 7.44 4.64
CA PRO A 72 2.20 7.98 5.78
C PRO A 72 1.01 7.08 6.18
N PRO A 73 0.57 7.14 7.46
CA PRO A 73 -0.65 6.46 7.90
C PRO A 73 -1.87 6.81 7.05
N GLY A 74 -2.71 5.82 6.77
CA GLY A 74 -3.87 5.94 5.88
C GLY A 74 -3.53 5.99 4.39
N TRP A 75 -2.33 5.51 4.00
CA TRP A 75 -1.93 5.29 2.61
C TRP A 75 -1.65 3.82 2.33
N GLY A 76 -1.70 3.48 1.05
CA GLY A 76 -1.19 2.24 0.51
C GLY A 76 -0.28 2.46 -0.68
N ALA A 77 0.54 1.47 -0.96
CA ALA A 77 1.35 1.37 -2.16
C ALA A 77 1.04 0.05 -2.85
N HIS A 78 0.87 0.10 -4.17
CA HIS A 78 0.66 -1.08 -5.01
C HIS A 78 1.69 -1.08 -6.13
N ARG A 79 2.18 -2.26 -6.52
CA ARG A 79 2.96 -2.43 -7.75
C ARG A 79 2.46 -3.66 -8.52
N GLY A 80 2.58 -3.61 -9.84
CA GLY A 80 2.20 -4.73 -10.69
C GLY A 80 3.20 -5.89 -10.60
N THR A 81 2.84 -7.03 -11.19
CA THR A 81 3.73 -8.19 -11.35
C THR A 81 4.17 -8.40 -12.79
N GLY A 82 3.86 -7.46 -13.69
CA GLY A 82 4.30 -7.52 -15.07
C GLY A 82 5.78 -7.17 -15.21
N PRO A 83 6.44 -7.62 -16.30
CA PRO A 83 7.81 -7.21 -16.58
C PRO A 83 7.89 -5.69 -16.76
N GLY A 84 8.60 -5.02 -15.85
CA GLY A 84 8.73 -3.55 -15.80
C GLY A 84 7.86 -2.86 -14.75
N ASP A 85 6.96 -3.58 -14.06
CA ASP A 85 6.07 -3.02 -13.03
C ASP A 85 6.73 -3.03 -11.62
N GLU A 86 7.97 -2.54 -11.52
CA GLU A 86 8.71 -2.51 -10.25
C GLU A 86 8.42 -1.24 -9.42
N GLU A 87 7.72 -0.26 -10.00
CA GLU A 87 7.42 1.02 -9.37
C GLU A 87 6.22 0.94 -8.40
N TRP A 88 6.37 1.54 -7.22
CA TRP A 88 5.29 1.67 -6.24
C TRP A 88 4.33 2.81 -6.58
N HIS A 89 3.09 2.46 -6.94
CA HIS A 89 1.98 3.40 -7.05
C HIS A 89 1.35 3.65 -5.68
N ARG A 90 1.67 4.81 -5.09
CA ARG A 90 1.17 5.24 -3.77
C ARG A 90 -0.19 5.92 -3.90
N ARG A 91 -1.12 5.62 -2.98
CA ARG A 91 -2.46 6.20 -2.92
C ARG A 91 -3.00 6.26 -1.50
N PRO A 92 -3.86 7.23 -1.15
CA PRO A 92 -4.61 7.20 0.10
C PRO A 92 -5.57 6.00 0.15
N THR A 93 -5.63 5.29 1.28
CA THR A 93 -6.49 4.10 1.49
C THR A 93 -7.88 4.44 2.00
N THR A 94 -8.10 5.61 2.60
CA THR A 94 -9.42 5.95 3.14
C THR A 94 -10.41 6.41 2.06
N LEU A 95 -11.65 5.91 2.15
CA LEU A 95 -12.79 6.43 1.38
C LEU A 95 -12.96 7.96 1.59
N ARG A 96 -12.63 8.47 2.78
CA ARG A 96 -12.63 9.90 3.10
C ARG A 96 -11.50 10.71 2.45
N ALA A 97 -10.33 10.13 2.18
CA ALA A 97 -9.29 10.81 1.40
C ALA A 97 -9.69 10.96 -0.07
N ARG A 98 -10.41 9.98 -0.64
CA ARG A 98 -10.99 10.12 -1.99
C ARG A 98 -12.05 11.22 -2.05
N VAL A 99 -12.89 11.35 -1.01
CA VAL A 99 -13.85 12.47 -0.90
C VAL A 99 -13.13 13.80 -0.70
N ARG A 100 -12.13 13.90 0.19
CA ARG A 100 -11.40 15.15 0.43
C ARG A 100 -10.56 15.59 -0.78
N ALA A 101 -9.95 14.66 -1.52
CA ALA A 101 -9.27 14.95 -2.78
C ALA A 101 -10.25 15.39 -3.88
N CYS A 102 -11.43 14.76 -3.98
CA CYS A 102 -12.49 15.19 -4.90
C CYS A 102 -13.05 16.58 -4.52
N CYS A 103 -13.25 16.85 -3.23
CA CYS A 103 -13.68 18.17 -2.74
C CYS A 103 -12.60 19.25 -2.94
N ALA A 104 -11.32 18.93 -2.78
CA ALA A 104 -10.22 19.87 -3.04
C ALA A 104 -10.07 20.20 -4.54
N ALA A 105 -10.41 19.27 -5.44
CA ALA A 105 -10.48 19.52 -6.88
C ALA A 105 -11.72 20.33 -7.30
N THR A 106 -12.61 20.66 -6.37
CA THR A 106 -13.85 21.41 -6.60
C THR A 106 -13.80 22.78 -5.90
N GLU A 107 -12.76 23.57 -6.19
CA GLU A 107 -12.77 24.99 -5.81
C GLU A 107 -13.89 25.74 -6.58
N PRO A 108 -14.56 26.73 -5.97
CA PRO A 108 -15.60 27.52 -6.61
C PRO A 108 -14.99 28.40 -7.71
N GLY A 109 -14.87 27.84 -8.91
CA GLY A 109 -14.28 28.48 -10.09
C GLY A 109 -13.88 27.49 -11.18
N ALA A 110 -13.65 26.22 -10.84
CA ALA A 110 -13.40 25.17 -11.82
C ALA A 110 -14.73 24.78 -12.49
N ARG A 111 -14.91 25.19 -13.75
CA ARG A 111 -16.03 24.72 -14.58
C ARG A 111 -15.93 23.20 -14.69
N ILE A 112 -16.88 22.49 -14.10
CA ILE A 112 -17.05 21.06 -14.35
C ILE A 112 -17.36 20.91 -15.84
N ALA A 113 -16.40 20.40 -16.60
CA ALA A 113 -16.68 19.85 -17.92
C ALA A 113 -17.53 18.60 -17.72
N VAL A 114 -18.85 18.77 -17.69
CA VAL A 114 -19.78 17.67 -17.81
C VAL A 114 -19.71 17.22 -19.27
N GLY A 115 -18.96 16.16 -19.51
CA GLY A 115 -18.91 15.50 -20.80
C GLY A 115 -17.60 14.76 -20.99
N THR A 116 -17.64 13.43 -20.83
CA THR A 116 -17.46 12.48 -21.93
C THR A 116 -17.25 11.07 -21.34
N THR A 117 -18.31 10.28 -21.43
CA THR A 117 -18.32 8.87 -21.86
C THR A 117 -17.71 7.80 -20.95
N VAL A 118 -18.65 7.09 -20.32
CA VAL A 118 -18.59 5.66 -19.99
C VAL A 118 -18.21 4.84 -21.23
N ALA A 119 -17.32 3.86 -21.06
CA ALA A 119 -17.08 2.68 -21.92
C ALA A 119 -15.77 2.64 -22.74
N ALA A 120 -14.85 1.78 -22.28
CA ALA A 120 -14.04 0.78 -23.01
C ALA A 120 -13.15 0.13 -21.93
N TRP A 121 -12.98 -1.18 -21.72
CA TRP A 121 -12.78 -2.37 -22.57
C TRP A 121 -13.22 -3.60 -21.71
N VAL A 122 -13.69 -4.73 -22.21
CA VAL A 122 -13.09 -5.69 -23.17
C VAL A 122 -14.22 -6.52 -23.80
N ARG A 123 -14.06 -6.81 -25.08
CA ARG A 123 -14.80 -7.84 -25.83
C ARG A 123 -13.88 -9.03 -26.04
#